data_AF-A0A8C6UFD8-F1
#
_entry.id   AF-A0A8C6UFD8-F1
#
_cell.length_a   1.000
_cell.length_b   1.000
_cell.length_c   1.000
_cell.angle_alpha   90.00
_cell.angle_beta   90.00
_cell.angle_gamma   90.00
#
_symmetry.space_group_name_H-M   'P 1'
#
loop_
_entity.id
_entity.type
_entity.pdbx_description
1 polymer ?
#
loop_
_entity_poly.entity_id
_entity_poly.type
_entity_poly.pdbx_seq_one_letter_code
_entity_poly.pdbx_strand_id
1 'polypeptide(L)'
;MRHISNFMFLAGAELKVKTACSIISNTVCEAQEGHFCEQQSEGSCVSARKHRRCEPGEFTQEPGSPSADTVCSPCDEGTFSNGTLSKCQPHTQCEQIKNKVTITAGTMFSESECGERNNMPMVIGLIVGAVVILVIISAPVALVYFKKDRQQENMHGAV
;
A
#
# COMPACT_ATOMS: atom_id res chain seq x y z
N MET A 1 -15.28 37.78 -38.92
CA MET A 1 -14.22 37.91 -37.89
C MET A 1 -14.78 37.52 -36.53
N ARG A 2 -14.54 36.27 -36.08
CA ARG A 2 -14.31 35.95 -34.67
C ARG A 2 -13.30 34.80 -34.64
N HIS A 3 -12.19 35.04 -33.97
CA HIS A 3 -11.06 34.14 -33.85
C HIS A 3 -11.50 32.79 -33.28
N ILE A 4 -11.32 31.71 -34.04
CA ILE A 4 -11.22 30.37 -33.45
C ILE A 4 -9.73 30.16 -33.25
N SER A 5 -9.28 30.46 -32.02
CA SER A 5 -7.95 30.10 -31.57
C SER A 5 -7.76 28.59 -31.70
N ASN A 6 -6.64 28.26 -32.30
CA ASN A 6 -6.09 26.93 -32.45
C ASN A 6 -5.83 26.32 -31.05
N PHE A 7 -6.72 25.44 -30.58
CA PHE A 7 -6.42 24.53 -29.47
C PHE A 7 -6.47 23.11 -30.03
N MET A 8 -5.28 22.64 -30.40
CA MET A 8 -5.00 21.23 -30.67
C MET A 8 -5.21 20.45 -29.36
N PHE A 9 -6.44 19.99 -29.10
CA PHE A 9 -6.66 18.88 -28.18
C PHE A 9 -6.64 17.60 -29.01
N LEU A 10 -5.54 16.84 -28.92
CA LEU A 10 -5.57 15.42 -29.23
C LEU A 10 -6.36 14.72 -28.11
N ALA A 11 -7.69 14.79 -28.20
CA ALA A 11 -8.62 14.01 -27.40
C ALA A 11 -9.69 13.51 -28.37
N GLY A 12 -9.93 12.19 -28.40
CA GLY A 12 -11.03 11.64 -29.19
C GLY A 12 -12.34 12.34 -28.84
N ALA A 13 -13.28 12.35 -29.78
CA ALA A 13 -14.59 12.95 -29.54
C ALA A 13 -15.20 12.38 -28.24
N GLU A 14 -15.65 13.24 -27.32
CA GLU A 14 -16.27 12.82 -26.04
C GLU A 14 -17.72 12.30 -26.24
N LEU A 15 -18.26 12.54 -27.43
CA LEU A 15 -19.63 12.25 -27.83
C LEU A 15 -19.63 11.32 -29.04
N LYS A 16 -20.61 10.42 -29.09
CA LYS A 16 -20.94 9.57 -30.24
C LYS A 16 -22.38 9.79 -30.68
N VAL A 17 -22.67 9.52 -31.96
CA VAL A 17 -24.03 9.64 -32.50
C VAL A 17 -24.87 8.47 -31.98
N LYS A 18 -25.92 8.78 -31.22
CA LYS A 18 -26.95 7.82 -30.78
C LYS A 18 -28.01 7.62 -31.85
N THR A 19 -28.42 8.70 -32.49
CA THR A 19 -29.45 8.68 -33.54
C THR A 19 -29.05 9.67 -34.63
N ALA A 20 -28.97 9.20 -35.88
CA ALA A 20 -28.64 10.05 -37.01
C ALA A 20 -29.77 11.07 -37.29
N CYS A 21 -29.41 12.18 -37.94
CA CYS A 21 -30.39 13.15 -38.39
C CYS A 21 -31.35 12.56 -39.44
N SER A 22 -32.56 13.12 -39.49
CA SER A 22 -33.55 12.86 -40.53
C SER A 22 -34.01 14.17 -41.17
N ILE A 23 -34.93 14.10 -42.14
CA ILE A 23 -35.51 15.30 -42.80
C ILE A 23 -36.28 16.18 -41.79
N ILE A 24 -36.76 15.61 -40.68
CA ILE A 24 -37.60 16.30 -39.69
C ILE A 24 -36.97 16.37 -38.29
N SER A 25 -35.77 15.83 -38.09
CA SER A 25 -35.15 15.75 -36.78
C SER A 25 -33.64 15.90 -36.83
N ASN A 26 -33.08 16.60 -35.85
CA ASN A 26 -31.64 16.72 -35.68
C ASN A 26 -31.02 15.41 -35.17
N THR A 27 -29.70 15.31 -35.29
CA THR A 27 -28.90 14.23 -34.69
C THR A 27 -29.01 14.26 -33.17
N VAL A 28 -29.10 13.09 -32.55
CA VAL A 28 -29.00 12.93 -31.09
C VAL A 28 -27.64 12.33 -30.75
N CYS A 29 -26.91 12.97 -29.87
CA CYS A 29 -25.61 12.54 -29.38
C CYS A 29 -25.71 11.94 -27.97
N GLU A 30 -24.80 11.03 -27.65
CA GLU A 30 -24.60 10.46 -26.32
C GLU A 30 -23.10 10.43 -25.98
N ALA A 31 -22.75 10.24 -24.72
CA ALA A 31 -21.36 10.13 -24.31
C ALA A 31 -20.69 8.88 -24.94
N GLN A 32 -19.43 9.04 -25.35
CA GLN A 32 -18.61 7.93 -25.82
C GLN A 32 -18.21 7.02 -24.63
N GLU A 33 -17.75 5.79 -24.92
CA GLU A 33 -17.23 4.88 -23.90
C GLU A 33 -16.16 5.54 -23.01
N GLY A 34 -16.26 5.29 -21.71
CA GLY A 34 -15.42 5.91 -20.69
C GLY A 34 -15.78 7.35 -20.35
N HIS A 35 -16.92 7.87 -20.84
CA HIS A 35 -17.43 9.20 -20.54
C HIS A 35 -18.90 9.11 -20.10
N PHE A 36 -19.34 10.10 -19.32
CA PHE A 36 -20.73 10.33 -18.97
C PHE A 36 -21.17 11.70 -19.47
N CYS A 37 -22.46 11.85 -19.75
CA CYS A 37 -23.02 13.11 -20.17
C CYS A 37 -23.09 14.10 -19.00
N GLU A 38 -22.30 15.18 -19.08
CA GLU A 38 -22.30 16.23 -18.06
C GLU A 38 -23.41 17.25 -18.32
N GLN A 39 -23.68 17.55 -19.60
CA GLN A 39 -24.72 18.49 -19.99
C GLN A 39 -25.59 17.94 -21.12
N GLN A 40 -26.91 18.02 -20.93
CA GLN A 40 -27.92 17.65 -21.92
C GLN A 40 -28.67 18.88 -22.44
N SER A 41 -29.06 18.83 -23.71
CA SER A 41 -29.94 19.81 -24.36
C SER A 41 -30.90 19.07 -25.27
N GLU A 42 -32.21 19.28 -25.12
CA GLU A 42 -33.25 18.66 -25.97
C GLU A 42 -33.11 17.12 -26.08
N GLY A 43 -32.67 16.44 -25.01
CA GLY A 43 -32.44 15.00 -25.00
C GLY A 43 -31.17 14.51 -25.71
N SER A 44 -30.34 15.43 -26.21
CA SER A 44 -29.01 15.15 -26.77
C SER A 44 -27.92 15.58 -25.79
N CYS A 45 -26.87 14.76 -25.66
CA CYS A 45 -25.69 15.15 -24.90
C CYS A 45 -24.88 16.21 -25.67
N VAL A 46 -24.60 17.34 -25.03
CA VAL A 46 -23.84 18.45 -25.64
C VAL A 46 -22.42 18.59 -25.07
N SER A 47 -22.20 18.05 -23.87
CA SER A 47 -20.88 17.96 -23.25
C SER A 47 -20.80 16.64 -22.47
N ALA A 48 -19.72 15.90 -22.67
CA ALA A 48 -19.45 14.67 -21.96
C ALA A 48 -18.10 14.76 -21.26
N ARG A 49 -18.03 14.17 -20.07
CA ARG A 49 -16.83 14.18 -19.25
C ARG A 49 -16.38 12.75 -19.01
N LYS A 50 -15.06 12.54 -18.96
CA LYS A 50 -14.48 11.25 -18.67
C LYS A 50 -14.96 10.74 -17.31
N HIS A 51 -15.26 9.45 -17.22
CA HIS A 51 -15.56 8.79 -15.96
C HIS A 51 -14.43 8.99 -14.95
N ARG A 52 -14.76 9.33 -13.70
CA ARG A 52 -13.77 9.35 -12.62
C ARG A 52 -13.21 7.96 -12.41
N ARG A 53 -11.93 7.92 -12.04
CA ARG A 53 -11.31 6.70 -11.52
C ARG A 53 -11.44 6.71 -10.00
N CYS A 54 -11.59 5.53 -9.42
CA CYS A 54 -11.49 5.40 -7.98
C CYS A 54 -10.03 5.45 -7.58
N GLU A 55 -9.75 6.07 -6.44
CA GLU A 55 -8.40 6.19 -5.92
C GLU A 55 -8.04 4.95 -5.09
N PRO A 56 -6.75 4.72 -4.78
CA PRO A 56 -6.38 3.75 -3.74
C PRO A 56 -7.17 4.02 -2.45
N GLY A 57 -7.61 2.97 -1.77
CA GLY A 57 -8.55 3.08 -0.65
C GLY A 57 -10.02 3.12 -1.03
N GLU A 58 -10.35 3.26 -2.33
CA GLU A 58 -11.72 3.17 -2.83
C GLU A 58 -11.91 1.96 -3.76
N PHE A 59 -13.14 1.47 -3.83
CA PHE A 59 -13.59 0.51 -4.84
C PHE A 59 -14.71 1.10 -5.69
N THR A 60 -14.88 0.56 -6.90
CA THR A 60 -16.00 0.91 -7.78
C THR A 60 -17.28 0.28 -7.24
N GLN A 61 -18.15 1.10 -6.63
CA GLN A 61 -19.46 0.66 -6.15
C GLN A 61 -20.44 0.55 -7.31
N GLU A 62 -20.49 1.57 -8.17
CA GLU A 62 -21.29 1.56 -9.40
C GLU A 62 -20.42 1.94 -10.58
N PRO A 63 -20.39 1.14 -11.66
CA PRO A 63 -19.64 1.48 -12.85
C PRO A 63 -20.28 2.67 -13.57
N GLY A 64 -19.45 3.54 -14.16
CA GLY A 64 -19.93 4.63 -14.99
C GLY A 64 -20.76 4.16 -16.18
N SER A 65 -21.70 4.99 -16.61
CA SER A 65 -22.57 4.80 -17.77
C SER A 65 -22.53 6.03 -18.68
N PRO A 66 -23.12 5.99 -19.89
CA PRO A 66 -23.21 7.18 -20.74
C PRO A 66 -23.97 8.36 -20.10
N SER A 67 -24.76 8.11 -19.06
CA SER A 67 -25.59 9.11 -18.37
C SER A 67 -25.15 9.43 -16.94
N ALA A 68 -24.24 8.65 -16.35
CA ALA A 68 -23.82 8.82 -14.97
C ALA A 68 -22.33 8.49 -14.80
N ASP A 69 -21.66 9.23 -13.93
CA ASP A 69 -20.26 8.99 -13.59
C ASP A 69 -20.08 7.71 -12.75
N THR A 70 -18.86 7.21 -12.66
CA THR A 70 -18.49 6.12 -11.75
C THR A 70 -18.69 6.54 -10.30
N VAL A 71 -19.35 5.68 -9.52
CA VAL A 71 -19.50 5.87 -8.07
C VAL A 71 -18.44 5.04 -7.35
N CYS A 72 -17.62 5.71 -6.55
CA CYS A 72 -16.59 5.09 -5.73
C CYS A 72 -16.99 5.12 -4.26
N SER A 73 -16.58 4.10 -3.51
CA SER A 73 -16.80 4.02 -2.06
C SER A 73 -15.52 3.63 -1.34
N PRO A 74 -15.30 4.10 -0.11
CA PRO A 74 -14.12 3.75 0.67
C PRO A 74 -14.14 2.27 1.07
N CYS A 75 -12.97 1.70 1.26
CA CYS A 75 -12.82 0.38 1.86
C CYS A 75 -13.08 0.41 3.36
N ASP A 76 -13.57 -0.71 3.90
CA ASP A 76 -13.70 -0.89 5.34
C ASP A 76 -12.37 -1.34 5.96
N GLU A 77 -12.24 -1.16 7.27
CA GLU A 77 -11.11 -1.65 8.07
C GLU A 77 -10.86 -3.15 7.81
N GLY A 78 -9.58 -3.51 7.64
CA GLY A 78 -9.18 -4.88 7.30
C GLY A 78 -9.24 -5.21 5.80
N THR A 79 -9.61 -4.25 4.95
CA THR A 79 -9.64 -4.41 3.49
C THR A 79 -8.91 -3.28 2.78
N PHE A 80 -8.47 -3.51 1.54
CA PHE A 80 -7.77 -2.54 0.71
C PHE A 80 -8.19 -2.60 -0.76
N SER A 81 -7.90 -1.53 -1.49
CA SER A 81 -8.07 -1.47 -2.94
C SER A 81 -7.05 -0.52 -3.56
N ASN A 82 -6.59 -0.84 -4.76
CA ASN A 82 -5.73 0.04 -5.56
C ASN A 82 -6.53 1.01 -6.46
N GLY A 83 -7.84 1.11 -6.27
CA GLY A 83 -8.74 1.96 -7.07
C GLY A 83 -9.25 1.33 -8.37
N THR A 84 -8.80 0.12 -8.73
CA THR A 84 -9.23 -0.58 -9.96
C THR A 84 -10.24 -1.70 -9.73
N LEU A 85 -10.52 -2.00 -8.46
CA LEU A 85 -11.36 -3.13 -8.07
C LEU A 85 -12.82 -2.73 -7.93
N SER A 86 -13.73 -3.65 -8.21
CA SER A 86 -15.17 -3.52 -7.94
C SER A 86 -15.55 -3.89 -6.50
N LYS A 87 -14.58 -4.32 -5.69
CA LYS A 87 -14.72 -4.60 -4.26
C LYS A 87 -13.36 -4.53 -3.59
N CYS A 88 -13.33 -4.18 -2.31
CA CYS A 88 -12.10 -4.23 -1.52
C CYS A 88 -11.66 -5.68 -1.28
N GLN A 89 -10.35 -5.89 -1.24
CA GLN A 89 -9.73 -7.17 -0.93
C GLN A 89 -9.38 -7.23 0.55
N PRO A 90 -9.62 -8.35 1.24
CA PRO A 90 -9.20 -8.50 2.62
C PRO A 90 -7.67 -8.56 2.72
N HIS A 91 -7.14 -8.06 3.84
CA HIS A 91 -5.72 -8.20 4.14
C HIS A 91 -5.30 -9.65 4.36
N THR A 92 -4.06 -9.93 4.01
CA THR A 92 -3.38 -11.20 4.25
C THR A 92 -3.15 -11.37 5.74
N GLN A 93 -3.68 -12.44 6.31
CA GLN A 93 -3.41 -12.80 7.70
C GLN A 93 -2.05 -13.50 7.77
N CYS A 94 -0.97 -12.73 7.95
CA CYS A 94 0.39 -13.27 7.96
C CYS A 94 0.61 -14.38 9.01
N GLU A 95 -0.13 -14.37 10.12
CA GLU A 95 -0.08 -15.39 11.17
C GLU A 95 -0.54 -16.77 10.69
N GLN A 96 -1.38 -16.83 9.64
CA GLN A 96 -1.79 -18.09 9.02
C GLN A 96 -0.71 -18.66 8.09
N ILE A 97 0.31 -17.86 7.75
CA ILE A 97 1.42 -18.29 6.90
C ILE A 97 2.55 -18.81 7.80
N LYS A 98 3.02 -20.03 7.52
CA LYS A 98 4.08 -20.68 8.30
C LYS A 98 5.34 -19.81 8.37
N ASN A 99 5.86 -19.60 9.57
CA ASN A 99 7.08 -18.81 9.86
C ASN A 99 7.02 -17.34 9.43
N LYS A 100 5.84 -16.79 9.15
CA LYS A 100 5.67 -15.37 8.82
C LYS A 100 4.99 -14.63 9.96
N VAL A 101 5.32 -13.35 10.06
CA VAL A 101 4.68 -12.37 10.93
C VAL A 101 4.42 -11.11 10.11
N THR A 102 3.43 -10.33 10.53
CA THR A 102 3.18 -9.01 9.95
C THR A 102 4.36 -8.10 10.27
N ILE A 103 5.01 -7.59 9.23
CA ILE A 103 6.10 -6.61 9.34
C ILE A 103 5.52 -5.20 9.27
N THR A 104 4.66 -4.99 8.26
CA THR A 104 3.95 -3.72 8.04
C THR A 104 2.46 -4.02 8.02
N ALA A 105 1.70 -3.32 8.88
CA ALA A 105 0.25 -3.44 8.90
C ALA A 105 -0.33 -2.93 7.58
N GLY A 106 -1.32 -3.66 7.05
CA GLY A 106 -2.10 -3.19 5.90
C GLY A 106 -2.92 -1.95 6.26
N THR A 107 -3.25 -1.16 5.24
CA THR A 107 -4.17 -0.02 5.32
C THR A 107 -5.20 -0.13 4.21
N MET A 108 -6.24 0.71 4.23
CA MET A 108 -7.19 0.79 3.10
C MET A 108 -6.50 1.03 1.74
N PHE A 109 -5.31 1.65 1.74
CA PHE A 109 -4.55 2.01 0.55
C PHE A 109 -3.54 0.94 0.12
N SER A 110 -3.16 0.02 1.01
CA SER A 110 -2.01 -0.86 0.80
C SER A 110 -2.15 -2.18 1.53
N GLU A 111 -1.71 -3.24 0.87
CA GLU A 111 -1.75 -4.57 1.47
C GLU A 111 -0.77 -4.73 2.63
N SER A 112 -1.07 -5.65 3.55
CA SER A 112 -0.17 -6.05 4.62
C SER A 112 1.09 -6.75 4.09
N GLU A 113 2.23 -6.49 4.73
CA GLU A 113 3.50 -7.12 4.36
C GLU A 113 3.88 -8.22 5.35
N CYS A 114 4.04 -9.44 4.83
CA CYS A 114 4.44 -10.61 5.61
C CYS A 114 5.93 -10.91 5.45
N GLY A 115 6.63 -11.05 6.57
CA GLY A 115 8.07 -11.34 6.61
C GLY A 115 8.43 -12.34 7.69
N GLU A 116 9.66 -12.83 7.66
CA GLU A 116 10.16 -13.71 8.72
C GLU A 116 10.61 -12.87 9.91
N ARG A 117 10.34 -13.37 11.12
CA ARG A 117 10.83 -12.71 12.33
C ARG A 117 12.32 -13.01 12.50
N ASN A 118 13.17 -12.04 12.19
CA ASN A 118 14.61 -12.16 12.36
C ASN A 118 15.01 -11.83 13.82
N ASN A 119 15.01 -12.83 14.69
CA ASN A 119 15.46 -12.68 16.09
C ASN A 119 17.00 -12.58 16.23
N MET A 120 17.74 -12.61 15.13
CA MET A 120 19.20 -12.60 15.09
C MET A 120 19.88 -11.50 15.93
N PRO A 121 19.49 -10.20 15.86
CA PRO A 121 20.11 -9.17 16.70
C PRO A 121 19.87 -9.42 18.20
N MET A 122 18.72 -9.97 18.56
CA MET A 122 18.39 -10.32 19.95
C MET A 122 19.27 -11.48 20.46
N VAL A 123 19.45 -12.52 19.64
CA VAL A 123 20.32 -13.67 19.96
C VAL A 123 21.80 -13.26 20.05
N ILE A 124 22.28 -12.43 19.12
CA ILE A 124 23.65 -11.90 19.13
C ILE A 124 23.87 -11.08 20.41
N GLY A 125 22.92 -10.23 20.77
CA GLY A 125 22.97 -9.45 22.02
C GLY A 125 23.11 -10.32 23.27
N LEU A 126 22.37 -11.42 23.35
CA LEU A 126 22.48 -12.39 24.47
C LEU A 126 23.86 -13.05 24.53
N ILE A 127 24.41 -13.48 23.38
CA ILE A 127 25.73 -14.13 23.32
C ILE A 127 26.84 -13.16 23.72
N VAL A 128 26.84 -11.95 23.13
CA VAL A 128 27.85 -10.93 23.45
C VAL A 128 27.78 -10.52 24.91
N GLY A 129 26.58 -10.33 25.45
CA GLY A 129 26.37 -10.03 26.87
C GLY A 129 26.94 -11.11 27.79
N ALA A 130 26.67 -12.39 27.49
CA ALA A 130 27.19 -13.52 28.25
C ALA A 130 28.73 -13.58 28.22
N VAL A 131 29.36 -13.38 27.06
CA VAL A 131 30.83 -13.39 26.92
C VAL A 131 31.46 -12.25 27.72
N VAL A 132 30.89 -11.04 27.66
CA VAL A 132 31.39 -9.89 28.44
C VAL A 132 31.31 -10.16 29.94
N ILE A 133 30.21 -10.74 30.43
CA ILE A 133 30.05 -11.13 31.84
C ILE A 133 31.11 -12.16 32.25
N LEU A 134 31.36 -13.18 31.42
CA LEU A 134 32.38 -14.19 31.71
C LEU A 134 33.79 -13.59 31.78
N VAL A 135 34.13 -12.66 30.90
CA VAL A 135 35.44 -11.97 30.94
C VAL A 135 35.57 -11.13 32.21
N ILE A 136 34.53 -10.38 32.57
CA ILE A 136 34.50 -9.56 33.80
C ILE A 136 34.63 -10.42 35.05
N ILE A 137 34.05 -11.62 35.08
CA ILE A 137 34.16 -12.55 36.23
C ILE A 137 35.52 -13.26 36.24
N SER A 138 36.09 -13.58 35.08
CA SER A 138 37.38 -14.28 34.99
C SER A 138 38.56 -13.47 35.56
N ALA A 139 38.57 -12.14 35.40
CA ALA A 139 39.66 -11.29 35.89
C ALA A 139 39.77 -11.25 37.44
N PRO A 140 38.69 -10.99 38.21
CA PRO A 140 38.70 -11.11 39.67
C PRO A 140 39.02 -12.51 40.15
N VAL A 141 38.44 -13.55 39.51
CA VAL A 141 38.69 -14.94 39.89
C VAL A 141 40.17 -15.29 39.69
N ALA A 142 40.75 -14.95 38.55
CA ALA A 142 42.17 -15.13 38.28
C ALA A 142 43.04 -14.37 39.31
N LEU A 143 42.72 -13.12 39.63
CA LEU A 143 43.44 -12.34 40.65
C LEU A 143 43.38 -13.00 42.04
N VAL A 144 42.25 -13.59 42.42
CA VAL A 144 42.11 -14.33 43.69
C VAL A 144 42.94 -15.62 43.67
N TYR A 145 42.91 -16.39 42.59
CA TYR A 145 43.73 -17.59 42.43
C TYR A 145 45.24 -17.27 42.50
N PHE A 146 45.71 -16.25 41.77
CA PHE A 146 47.11 -15.83 41.79
C PHE A 146 47.57 -15.31 43.16
N LYS A 147 46.68 -14.65 43.92
CA LYS A 147 46.97 -14.27 45.31
C LYS A 147 47.08 -15.48 46.23
N LYS A 148 46.24 -16.51 46.03
CA LYS A 148 46.25 -17.73 46.84
C LYS A 148 47.50 -18.59 46.58
N ASP A 149 47.91 -18.71 45.32
CA ASP A 149 49.09 -19.48 44.93
C ASP A 149 50.38 -18.88 45.52
N ARG A 150 50.55 -17.54 45.45
CA ARG A 150 51.66 -16.83 46.11
C ARG A 150 51.69 -17.03 47.63
N GLN A 151 50.53 -17.21 48.27
CA GLN A 151 50.48 -17.49 49.72
C GLN A 151 50.94 -18.92 50.02
N GLN A 152 50.70 -19.89 49.12
CA GLN A 152 51.18 -21.27 49.29
C GLN A 152 52.69 -21.42 49.06
N GLU A 153 53.28 -20.68 48.11
CA GLU A 153 54.73 -20.64 47.92
C GLU A 153 55.45 -20.01 49.13
N ASN A 154 54.92 -18.91 49.66
CA ASN A 154 55.45 -18.25 50.86
C ASN A 154 55.38 -19.13 52.13
N MET A 155 54.52 -20.16 52.15
CA MET A 155 54.39 -21.08 53.27
C MET A 155 55.37 -22.27 53.20
N HIS A 156 55.85 -22.65 52.00
CA HIS A 156 56.85 -23.71 51.81
C HIS A 156 58.31 -23.21 51.79
N GLY A 157 58.54 -21.91 51.60
CA GLY A 157 59.87 -21.28 51.72
C GLY A 157 60.26 -20.83 53.14
N ALA A 158 59.44 -21.13 54.15
CA ALA A 158 59.63 -20.74 55.54
C ALA A 158 60.08 -21.91 56.46
N VAL A 159 60.74 -22.93 55.89
CA VAL A 159 61.36 -24.07 56.61
C VAL A 159 62.86 -24.08 56.37
#